data_AF-A0AB36SXG1-F1
#
_entry.id   AF-A0AB36SXG1-F1
#
_cell.length_a   1.000
_cell.length_b   1.000
_cell.length_c   1.000
_cell.angle_alpha   90.00
_cell.angle_beta   90.00
_cell.angle_gamma   90.00
#
_symmetry.space_group_name_H-M   'P 1'
#
loop_
_entity.id
_entity.type
_entity.pdbx_description
1 polymer ?
#
loop_
_entity_poly.entity_id
_entity_poly.type
_entity_poly.pdbx_seq_one_letter_code
_entity_poly.pdbx_strand_id
1 'polypeptide(L)'
;MVNIATIVICVLVVLVFIAEIYKITFERRMESQDERGQMFIFKIKSLSYTVLTVGILIGVALVAIFKLIDKEYFIYYVMLVFFIQSIVSSIYLAIVRKL
;
A
#
# COMPACT_ATOMS: atom_id res chain seq x y z
N MET A 1 8.58 19.02 19.77
CA MET A 1 9.20 19.73 18.63
C MET A 1 8.89 18.92 17.38
N VAL A 2 8.27 19.53 16.36
CA VAL A 2 8.00 18.84 15.09
C VAL A 2 9.30 18.80 14.29
N ASN A 3 9.73 17.61 13.86
CA ASN A 3 10.92 17.45 13.01
C ASN A 3 10.51 17.00 11.60
N ILE A 4 11.46 17.05 10.66
CA ILE A 4 11.21 16.72 9.24
C ILE A 4 10.67 15.29 9.09
N ALA A 5 11.18 14.34 9.87
CA ALA A 5 10.70 12.95 9.82
C ALA A 5 9.22 12.83 10.25
N THR A 6 8.80 13.57 11.28
CA THR A 6 7.39 13.63 11.70
C THR A 6 6.52 14.18 10.57
N ILE A 7 6.96 15.23 9.89
CA ILE A 7 6.22 15.83 8.76
C ILE A 7 6.06 14.82 7.63
N VAL A 8 7.13 14.12 7.25
CA VAL A 8 7.10 13.11 6.17
C VAL A 8 6.12 11.99 6.50
N ILE A 9 6.13 11.48 7.73
CA ILE A 9 5.19 10.44 8.16
C ILE A 9 3.75 10.95 8.11
N CYS A 10 3.49 12.18 8.59
CA CYS A 10 2.16 12.77 8.52
C CYS A 10 1.65 12.91 7.07
N VAL A 11 2.51 13.38 6.16
CA VAL A 11 2.16 13.47 4.74
C VAL A 11 1.86 12.09 4.16
N LEU A 12 2.69 11.09 4.47
CA LEU A 12 2.48 9.72 4.02
C LEU A 12 1.14 9.15 4.50
N VAL A 13 0.79 9.38 5.76
CA VAL A 13 -0.50 8.95 6.34
C VAL A 13 -1.68 9.63 5.62
N VAL A 14 -1.58 10.93 5.34
CA VAL A 14 -2.62 11.65 4.58
C VAL A 14 -2.77 11.07 3.17
N LEU A 15 -1.67 10.75 2.50
CA LEU A 15 -1.72 10.10 1.17
C LEU A 15 -2.37 8.71 1.22
N VAL A 16 -2.11 7.93 2.27
CA VAL A 16 -2.76 6.63 2.49
C VAL A 16 -4.28 6.81 2.64
N PHE A 17 -4.74 7.80 3.42
CA PHE A 17 -6.18 8.08 3.53
C PHE A 17 -6.80 8.43 2.18
N ILE A 18 -6.16 9.31 1.40
CA ILE A 18 -6.64 9.66 0.06
C ILE A 18 -6.69 8.42 -0.84
N ALA A 19 -5.64 7.58 -0.79
CA ALA A 19 -5.53 6.36 -1.58
C ALA A 19 -6.63 5.34 -1.25
N GLU A 20 -6.91 5.12 0.04
CA GLU A 20 -7.98 4.22 0.49
C GLU A 20 -9.38 4.77 0.18
N ILE A 21 -9.61 6.07 0.39
CA ILE A 21 -10.89 6.71 0.04
C ILE A 21 -11.18 6.55 -1.45
N TYR A 22 -10.16 6.71 -2.32
CA TYR A 22 -10.31 6.51 -3.76
C TYR A 22 -10.74 5.08 -4.11
N LYS A 23 -10.09 4.08 -3.51
CA LYS A 23 -10.43 2.66 -3.73
C LYS A 23 -11.84 2.32 -3.23
N ILE A 24 -12.20 2.76 -2.03
CA ILE A 24 -13.55 2.56 -1.46
C ILE A 24 -14.61 3.22 -2.35
N THR A 25 -14.33 4.43 -2.84
CA THR A 25 -15.24 5.15 -3.73
C THR A 25 -15.45 4.40 -5.03
N PHE A 26 -14.41 3.79 -5.59
CA PHE A 26 -14.54 2.93 -6.77
C PHE A 26 -15.38 1.69 -6.47
N GLU A 27 -15.08 0.96 -5.38
CA GLU A 27 -15.81 -0.25 -5.01
C GLU A 27 -17.33 0.00 -4.81
N ARG A 28 -17.72 1.23 -4.42
CA ARG A 28 -19.13 1.61 -4.24
C ARG A 28 -19.86 2.02 -5.53
N ARG A 29 -19.16 2.24 -6.64
CA ARG A 29 -19.79 2.64 -7.91
C ARG A 29 -20.35 1.43 -8.65
N MET A 30 -21.41 1.62 -9.42
CA MET A 30 -21.95 0.57 -10.31
C MET A 30 -20.90 0.01 -11.27
N GLU A 31 -19.95 0.86 -11.69
CA GLU A 31 -18.78 0.48 -12.51
C GLU A 31 -17.97 -0.69 -11.92
N SER A 32 -17.97 -0.85 -10.59
CA SER A 32 -17.25 -1.95 -9.93
C SER A 32 -18.04 -3.27 -9.93
N GLN A 33 -19.36 -3.22 -10.16
CA GLN A 33 -20.26 -4.37 -10.14
C GLN A 33 -20.29 -5.10 -11.49
N ASP A 34 -19.88 -4.43 -12.56
CA ASP A 34 -19.68 -5.04 -13.88
C ASP A 34 -18.50 -6.02 -13.87
N GLU A 35 -18.50 -7.00 -14.78
CA GLU A 35 -17.44 -8.02 -14.88
C GLU A 35 -16.04 -7.40 -14.98
N ARG A 36 -15.90 -6.32 -15.76
CA ARG A 36 -14.63 -5.58 -15.90
C ARG A 36 -14.23 -4.90 -14.59
N GLY A 37 -15.20 -4.34 -13.86
CA GLY A 37 -15.01 -3.73 -12.55
C GLY A 37 -14.53 -4.73 -11.50
N GLN A 38 -15.17 -5.91 -11.45
CA GLN A 38 -14.76 -7.02 -10.58
C GLN A 38 -13.34 -7.48 -10.90
N MET A 39 -13.01 -7.62 -12.19
CA MET A 39 -11.65 -7.96 -12.61
C MET A 39 -10.61 -6.92 -12.16
N PHE A 40 -10.96 -5.63 -12.16
CA PHE A 40 -10.08 -4.59 -11.63
C PHE A 40 -9.87 -4.75 -10.13
N ILE A 41 -10.93 -4.94 -9.35
CA ILE A 41 -10.83 -5.19 -7.89
C ILE A 41 -9.92 -6.37 -7.61
N PHE A 42 -10.09 -7.50 -8.30
CA PHE A 42 -9.26 -8.69 -8.10
C PHE A 42 -7.80 -8.43 -8.42
N LYS A 43 -7.50 -7.76 -9.55
CA LYS A 43 -6.11 -7.41 -9.91
C LYS A 43 -5.48 -6.48 -8.88
N ILE A 44 -6.21 -5.50 -8.37
CA ILE A 44 -5.71 -4.54 -7.37
C ILE A 44 -5.46 -5.23 -6.03
N LYS A 45 -6.36 -6.11 -5.60
CA LYS A 45 -6.18 -6.91 -4.37
C LYS A 45 -5.00 -7.86 -4.51
N SER A 46 -4.90 -8.56 -5.64
CA SER A 46 -3.76 -9.44 -5.93
C SER A 46 -2.44 -8.67 -5.90
N LEU A 47 -2.34 -7.52 -6.59
CA LEU A 47 -1.17 -6.65 -6.55
C LEU A 47 -0.84 -6.20 -5.13
N SER A 48 -1.86 -5.82 -4.36
CA SER A 48 -1.70 -5.40 -2.97
C SER A 48 -1.06 -6.49 -2.12
N TYR A 49 -1.56 -7.73 -2.22
CA TYR A 49 -0.99 -8.87 -1.52
C TYR A 49 0.42 -9.17 -2.00
N THR A 50 0.68 -9.12 -3.31
CA THR A 50 2.04 -9.33 -3.84
C THR A 50 3.03 -8.30 -3.28
N VAL A 51 2.69 -7.01 -3.32
CA VAL A 51 3.56 -5.95 -2.79
C VAL A 51 3.78 -6.14 -1.28
N LEU A 52 2.73 -6.48 -0.53
CA LEU A 52 2.83 -6.74 0.90
C LEU A 52 3.73 -7.94 1.19
N THR A 53 3.51 -9.08 0.52
CA THR A 53 4.30 -10.31 0.72
C THR A 53 5.76 -10.08 0.36
N VAL A 54 6.05 -9.49 -0.80
CA VAL A 54 7.42 -9.19 -1.22
C VAL A 54 8.08 -8.21 -0.25
N GLY A 55 7.37 -7.15 0.15
CA GLY A 55 7.89 -6.18 1.12
C GLY A 55 8.22 -6.82 2.47
N ILE A 56 7.33 -7.66 3.01
CA ILE A 56 7.58 -8.37 4.27
C ILE A 56 8.78 -9.32 4.13
N LEU A 57 8.89 -10.08 3.03
CA LEU A 57 10.03 -10.98 2.80
C LEU A 57 11.35 -10.21 2.73
N ILE A 58 11.38 -9.04 2.10
CA ILE A 58 12.54 -8.15 2.10
C ILE A 58 12.86 -7.72 3.53
N GLY A 59 11.87 -7.29 4.30
CA GLY A 59 12.05 -6.94 5.72
C GLY A 59 12.64 -8.07 6.56
N VAL A 60 12.15 -9.31 6.36
CA VAL A 60 12.68 -10.49 7.04
C VAL A 60 14.12 -10.75 6.63
N ALA A 61 14.46 -10.64 5.34
CA ALA A 61 15.84 -10.77 4.89
C ALA A 61 16.76 -9.71 5.52
N LEU A 62 16.32 -8.45 5.57
CA LEU A 62 17.08 -7.35 6.15
C LEU A 62 17.35 -7.54 7.65
N VAL A 63 16.35 -8.03 8.41
CA VAL A 63 16.47 -8.22 9.87
C VAL A 63 17.16 -9.54 10.24
N ALA A 64 16.75 -10.65 9.63
CA ALA A 64 17.16 -11.98 10.06
C ALA A 64 18.43 -12.49 9.34
N ILE A 65 18.59 -12.17 8.05
CA ILE A 65 19.70 -12.67 7.23
C ILE A 65 20.86 -11.67 7.27
N PHE A 66 20.59 -10.43 6.87
CA PHE A 66 21.62 -9.39 6.75
C PHE A 66 21.89 -8.64 8.06
N LYS A 67 20.98 -8.75 9.05
CA LYS A 67 21.07 -8.06 10.35
C LYS A 67 21.33 -6.54 10.23
N LEU A 68 20.75 -5.92 9.20
CA LEU A 68 20.89 -4.48 8.92
C LEU A 68 19.93 -3.62 9.73
N ILE A 69 18.87 -4.21 10.26
CA ILE A 69 17.82 -3.53 11.01
C ILE A 69 17.60 -4.29 12.33
N ASP A 70 17.52 -3.59 13.46
CA ASP A 70 17.18 -4.21 14.72
C ASP A 70 15.76 -4.78 14.70
N LYS A 71 15.58 -5.92 15.36
CA LYS A 71 14.29 -6.64 15.40
C LYS A 71 13.15 -5.78 15.93
N GLU A 72 13.45 -4.85 16.83
CA GLU A 72 12.48 -3.90 17.40
C GLU A 72 11.89 -2.96 16.35
N TYR A 73 12.66 -2.62 15.31
CA TYR A 73 12.19 -1.74 14.24
C TYR A 73 11.42 -2.45 13.13
N PHE A 74 11.36 -3.78 13.16
CA PHE A 74 10.69 -4.57 12.12
C PHE A 74 9.20 -4.20 11.97
N ILE A 75 8.50 -3.93 13.08
CA ILE A 75 7.08 -3.56 13.03
C ILE A 75 6.86 -2.23 12.30
N TYR A 76 7.75 -1.25 12.50
CA TYR A 76 7.66 0.04 11.82
C TYR A 76 7.98 -0.11 10.32
N TYR A 77 8.91 -0.99 9.96
CA TYR A 77 9.15 -1.35 8.57
C TYR A 77 7.91 -1.96 7.92
N VAL A 78 7.27 -2.94 8.58
CA VAL A 78 6.04 -3.57 8.06
C VAL A 78 4.94 -2.52 7.88
N MET A 79 4.79 -1.59 8.82
CA MET A 79 3.85 -0.47 8.70
C MET A 79 4.14 0.40 7.47
N LEU A 80 5.40 0.71 7.16
CA LEU A 80 5.77 1.43 5.94
C LEU A 80 5.40 0.63 4.68
N VAL A 81 5.60 -0.68 4.67
CA VAL A 81 5.18 -1.55 3.54
C VAL A 81 3.66 -1.45 3.33
N PHE A 82 2.86 -1.46 4.39
CA PHE A 82 1.41 -1.25 4.30
C PHE A 82 1.05 0.11 3.68
N PHE A 83 1.73 1.19 4.09
CA PHE A 83 1.49 2.51 3.53
C PHE A 83 1.83 2.58 2.04
N ILE A 84 2.96 2.01 1.64
CA ILE A 84 3.38 1.95 0.23
C ILE A 84 2.40 1.11 -0.58
N GLN A 85 2.02 -0.07 -0.08
CA GLN A 85 1.05 -0.95 -0.74
C GLN A 85 -0.30 -0.25 -0.98
N SER A 86 -0.79 0.50 0.01
CA SER A 86 -2.02 1.28 -0.11
C SER A 86 -1.96 2.29 -1.25
N ILE A 87 -0.86 3.04 -1.36
CA ILE A 87 -0.65 4.05 -2.39
C ILE A 87 -0.47 3.41 -3.77
N VAL A 88 0.38 2.39 -3.89
CA VAL A 88 0.66 1.70 -5.17
C VAL A 88 -0.61 1.08 -5.74
N SER A 89 -1.41 0.42 -4.91
CA SER A 89 -2.68 -0.19 -5.35
C SER A 89 -3.69 0.84 -5.84
N SER A 90 -3.74 2.02 -5.23
CA SER A 90 -4.59 3.14 -5.65
C SER A 90 -4.14 3.75 -6.97
N ILE A 91 -2.82 3.95 -7.16
CA ILE A 91 -2.25 4.42 -8.43
C ILE A 91 -2.53 3.42 -9.55
N TYR A 92 -2.35 2.13 -9.29
CA TYR A 92 -2.62 1.09 -10.28
C TYR A 92 -4.09 1.08 -10.72
N LEU A 93 -5.04 1.21 -9.78
CA LEU A 93 -6.45 1.38 -10.10
C LEU A 93 -6.69 2.59 -11.02
N ALA A 94 -6.08 3.74 -10.71
CA ALA A 94 -6.24 4.95 -11.50
C ALA A 94 -5.72 4.81 -12.93
N ILE A 95 -4.62 4.06 -13.13
CA ILE A 95 -4.06 3.78 -14.46
C ILE A 95 -4.96 2.82 -15.22
N VAL A 96 -5.32 1.68 -14.62
CA VAL A 96 -6.10 0.62 -15.28
C VAL A 96 -7.52 1.08 -15.62
N ARG A 97 -8.09 2.01 -14.84
CA ARG A 97 -9.39 2.61 -15.14
C ARG A 97 -9.36 3.59 -16.32
N LYS A 98 -8.22 4.19 -16.62
CA LYS A 98 -8.06 5.15 -17.74
C LYS A 98 -7.71 4.47 -19.08
N LEU A 99 -7.23 3.23 -19.04
CA LEU A 99 -6.93 2.39 -20.21
C LEU A 99 -8.18 1.62 -20.66
#